data_AF-A0A5K1GRB7-F1
#
_entry.id   AF-A0A5K1GRB7-F1
#
_cell.length_a   1.000
_cell.length_b   1.000
_cell.length_c   1.000
_cell.angle_alpha   90.00
_cell.angle_beta   90.00
_cell.angle_gamma   90.00
#
_symmetry.space_group_name_H-M   'P 1'
#
loop_
_entity.id
_entity.type
_entity.pdbx_description
1 polymer ?
#
loop_
_entity_poly.entity_id
_entity_poly.type
_entity_poly.pdbx_seq_one_letter_code
_entity_poly.pdbx_strand_id
1 'polypeptide(L)'
;MAEDRNSPRRHHQFPIRERRNAFFSFLGRARTFLELEKLMVHRVSSRSVKFPPTTGNPFSFSAGSSTPTLPHSPLPHSALRSLARSLRETPKEAKREKKRTRRKWDSIPNAGGTALPFFFSQVCNFQPLLSNFPGRFRDLLADDGMLFVPLVLGVFFSATASPPAVGINYGQLGNNLPSPDRVVGLLQSINVSKVKLYDSDPQVLHAFRNTSIEFVIGIPNDDVGKMTDPAKAYAWVKANVLAYLPQTRVSCITVGNEVLTGNDSSLIQNLVPAMQNVYNALRTLRLANKVQVTTAHSLAVLQSSYPPSTSSFRQDLVKPLRPLLDFHARTGSPFLINAYPFFAYMGDPKNVPLDYVLFQPNAGNTDPNTGLHYDNMLFAQIDAVHSALEAEGHHNLTVKVSETGWPSKGDAQEVGATPGNARAYNGNLMKIAAQRKGTPKRPNSPLEVYVFALFNENMKPGPTSERNYGLFKPDGTPSYAVGLDSARLGSASPPADQSPTPFNTSVVLPPTQPATGAKSANSSSAPSVTSVSSAVVRFPHSSSSSCLLRSK
;
A
#
# COMPACT_ATOMS: atom_id res chain seq x y z
N MET A 1 -46.58 25.67 45.33
CA MET A 1 -47.12 26.28 44.10
C MET A 1 -46.28 25.73 42.96
N ALA A 2 -46.70 24.62 42.34
CA ALA A 2 -47.67 24.56 41.24
C ALA A 2 -47.01 25.10 39.94
N GLU A 3 -46.38 24.23 39.13
CA GLU A 3 -46.95 23.46 38.00
C GLU A 3 -47.40 24.32 36.81
N ASP A 4 -46.77 24.12 35.65
CA ASP A 4 -47.45 23.59 34.45
C ASP A 4 -46.45 22.93 33.47
N ARG A 5 -46.95 22.06 32.56
CA ARG A 5 -46.21 21.31 31.54
C ARG A 5 -46.79 21.56 30.15
N ASN A 6 -45.98 21.83 29.11
CA ASN A 6 -46.19 21.17 27.82
C ASN A 6 -45.01 21.18 26.82
N SER A 7 -45.09 20.26 25.85
CA SER A 7 -44.10 19.92 24.79
C SER A 7 -44.31 20.76 23.49
N PRO A 8 -43.60 20.57 22.34
CA PRO A 8 -42.79 19.41 21.90
C PRO A 8 -41.42 19.64 21.21
N ARG A 9 -40.65 18.54 21.11
CA ARG A 9 -39.43 18.41 20.30
C ARG A 9 -39.75 18.43 18.79
N ARG A 10 -38.91 19.08 17.97
CA ARG A 10 -38.95 18.96 16.49
C ARG A 10 -37.90 17.96 15.98
N HIS A 11 -38.34 16.99 15.18
CA HIS A 11 -37.45 16.20 14.32
C HIS A 11 -37.20 16.96 13.01
N HIS A 12 -35.94 17.08 12.57
CA HIS A 12 -35.63 17.56 11.22
C HIS A 12 -35.80 16.43 10.20
N GLN A 13 -36.83 16.54 9.37
CA GLN A 13 -37.09 15.65 8.25
C GLN A 13 -36.65 16.34 6.94
N PHE A 14 -35.66 15.78 6.25
CA PHE A 14 -35.20 16.30 4.96
C PHE A 14 -36.30 16.16 3.88
N PRO A 15 -36.50 17.16 3.01
CA PRO A 15 -37.61 17.15 2.04
C PRO A 15 -37.40 16.13 0.92
N ILE A 16 -38.44 15.33 0.67
CA ILE A 16 -38.49 14.20 -0.28
C ILE A 16 -38.14 14.59 -1.74
N ARG A 17 -38.24 15.88 -2.08
CA ARG A 17 -38.06 16.41 -3.45
C ARG A 17 -36.63 16.25 -3.99
N GLU A 18 -35.61 16.37 -3.14
CA GLU A 18 -34.19 16.26 -3.55
C GLU A 18 -33.78 14.81 -3.83
N ARG A 19 -34.26 13.85 -3.00
CA ARG A 19 -34.01 12.41 -3.22
C ARG A 19 -34.55 11.93 -4.57
N ARG A 20 -35.69 12.47 -5.01
CA ARG A 20 -36.28 12.16 -6.31
C ARG A 20 -35.40 12.62 -7.48
N ASN A 21 -34.82 13.82 -7.38
CA ASN A 21 -33.93 14.36 -8.41
C ASN A 21 -32.59 13.61 -8.48
N ALA A 22 -32.03 13.23 -7.33
CA ALA A 22 -30.83 12.37 -7.28
C ALA A 22 -31.07 11.00 -7.92
N PHE A 23 -32.23 10.39 -7.67
CA PHE A 23 -32.62 9.09 -8.24
C PHE A 23 -32.78 9.14 -9.76
N PHE A 24 -33.42 10.17 -10.31
CA PHE A 24 -33.54 10.34 -11.77
C PHE A 24 -32.20 10.70 -12.45
N SER A 25 -31.32 11.46 -11.77
CA SER A 25 -29.94 11.70 -12.24
C SER A 25 -29.11 10.42 -12.33
N PHE A 26 -29.24 9.53 -11.34
CA PHE A 26 -28.59 8.22 -11.30
C PHE A 26 -29.08 7.28 -12.43
N LEU A 27 -30.41 7.17 -12.61
CA LEU A 27 -31.01 6.39 -13.70
C LEU A 27 -30.63 6.94 -15.09
N GLY A 28 -30.51 8.26 -15.23
CA GLY A 28 -30.02 8.89 -16.46
C GLY A 28 -28.61 8.42 -16.83
N ARG A 29 -27.68 8.39 -15.85
CA ARG A 29 -26.29 7.94 -16.07
C ARG A 29 -26.17 6.44 -16.34
N ALA A 30 -26.99 5.61 -15.69
CA ALA A 30 -27.03 4.17 -15.94
C ALA A 30 -27.45 3.85 -17.39
N ARG A 31 -28.40 4.62 -17.94
CA ARG A 31 -28.85 4.48 -19.34
C ARG A 31 -27.75 4.84 -20.34
N THR A 32 -26.93 5.85 -20.05
CA THR A 32 -25.78 6.23 -20.90
C THR A 32 -24.70 5.15 -20.92
N PHE A 33 -24.48 4.46 -19.79
CA PHE A 33 -23.48 3.40 -19.68
C PHE A 33 -23.86 2.16 -20.52
N LEU A 34 -25.13 1.75 -20.49
CA LEU A 34 -25.63 0.63 -21.30
C LEU A 34 -25.57 0.88 -22.82
N GLU A 35 -25.81 2.13 -23.27
CA GLU A 35 -25.71 2.45 -24.71
C GLU A 35 -24.25 2.57 -25.18
N LEU A 36 -23.33 3.00 -24.32
CA LEU A 36 -21.89 2.96 -24.61
C LEU A 36 -21.36 1.53 -24.75
N GLU A 37 -21.85 0.60 -23.92
CA GLU A 37 -21.46 -0.81 -24.00
C GLU A 37 -21.96 -1.47 -25.30
N LYS A 38 -23.20 -1.21 -25.72
CA LYS A 38 -23.73 -1.61 -27.03
C LYS A 38 -22.91 -1.04 -28.20
N LEU A 39 -22.51 0.24 -28.12
CA LEU A 39 -21.68 0.90 -29.13
C LEU A 39 -20.26 0.28 -29.22
N MET A 40 -19.68 -0.19 -28.11
CA MET A 40 -18.41 -0.91 -28.15
C MET A 40 -18.56 -2.32 -28.74
N VAL A 41 -19.58 -3.08 -28.33
CA VAL A 41 -19.82 -4.44 -28.84
C VAL A 41 -20.10 -4.46 -30.35
N HIS A 42 -20.80 -3.46 -30.90
CA HIS A 42 -21.03 -3.37 -32.34
C HIS A 42 -19.79 -2.94 -33.16
N ARG A 43 -18.78 -2.30 -32.54
CA ARG A 43 -17.58 -1.81 -33.24
C ARG A 43 -16.47 -2.86 -33.41
N VAL A 44 -16.59 -4.01 -32.76
CA VAL A 44 -15.63 -5.13 -32.84
C VAL A 44 -16.03 -6.15 -33.94
N SER A 45 -17.26 -6.06 -34.49
CA SER A 45 -17.79 -7.05 -35.45
C SER A 45 -18.05 -6.50 -36.87
N SER A 46 -17.21 -5.59 -37.38
CA SER A 46 -17.21 -5.26 -38.81
C SER A 46 -15.95 -4.51 -39.29
N ARG A 47 -14.93 -5.25 -39.77
CA ARG A 47 -14.04 -4.81 -40.86
C ARG A 47 -13.16 -5.95 -41.37
N SER A 48 -13.55 -6.49 -42.52
CA SER A 48 -12.65 -7.15 -43.47
C SER A 48 -12.69 -6.36 -44.79
N VAL A 49 -11.73 -6.65 -45.68
CA VAL A 49 -11.76 -6.42 -47.15
C VAL A 49 -11.00 -5.19 -47.70
N LYS A 50 -9.89 -5.52 -48.40
CA LYS A 50 -9.22 -4.92 -49.59
C LYS A 50 -8.37 -3.63 -49.52
N PHE A 51 -7.15 -3.79 -50.05
CA PHE A 51 -6.26 -2.76 -50.62
C PHE A 51 -6.42 -2.68 -52.15
N PRO A 52 -6.16 -1.52 -52.76
CA PRO A 52 -5.61 -1.41 -54.12
C PRO A 52 -4.39 -0.41 -54.14
N PRO A 53 -3.78 0.00 -55.28
CA PRO A 53 -2.43 -0.44 -55.60
C PRO A 53 -1.36 0.68 -55.62
N THR A 54 -0.13 0.28 -55.98
CA THR A 54 1.14 1.01 -55.86
C THR A 54 1.43 2.09 -56.90
N THR A 55 2.00 3.20 -56.41
CA THR A 55 3.09 4.01 -57.01
C THR A 55 3.98 4.53 -55.86
N GLY A 56 5.31 4.62 -55.94
CA GLY A 56 6.23 4.33 -57.05
C GLY A 56 7.68 4.07 -56.57
N ASN A 57 8.67 4.75 -57.16
CA ASN A 57 10.12 4.56 -56.97
C ASN A 57 10.83 5.95 -56.91
N PRO A 58 12.17 6.06 -56.70
CA PRO A 58 13.13 5.16 -56.05
C PRO A 58 14.07 5.87 -55.05
N PHE A 59 14.86 5.13 -54.26
CA PHE A 59 16.27 5.47 -53.98
C PHE A 59 17.08 4.22 -53.63
N SER A 60 18.20 4.03 -54.31
CA SER A 60 19.07 2.85 -54.21
C SER A 60 20.13 3.02 -53.11
N PHE A 61 20.58 1.94 -52.46
CA PHE A 61 22.02 1.73 -52.24
C PHE A 61 22.39 0.25 -51.99
N SER A 62 23.64 -0.04 -52.37
CA SER A 62 24.36 -1.31 -52.52
C SER A 62 24.07 -2.51 -51.60
N ALA A 63 24.19 -3.68 -52.24
CA ALA A 63 24.28 -5.03 -51.68
C ALA A 63 25.37 -5.25 -50.60
N GLY A 64 25.11 -6.27 -49.77
CA GLY A 64 26.09 -6.99 -48.95
C GLY A 64 25.60 -8.43 -48.76
N SER A 65 26.32 -9.42 -49.29
CA SER A 65 25.86 -10.80 -49.44
C SER A 65 26.30 -11.73 -48.30
N SER A 66 25.35 -12.43 -47.67
CA SER A 66 25.61 -13.71 -46.99
C SER A 66 24.30 -14.46 -46.68
N THR A 67 23.95 -15.43 -47.51
CA THR A 67 22.95 -16.46 -47.20
C THR A 67 23.55 -17.58 -46.36
N PRO A 68 22.79 -18.13 -45.43
CA PRO A 68 22.65 -19.59 -45.40
C PRO A 68 21.19 -20.03 -45.57
N THR A 69 21.02 -21.20 -46.18
CA THR A 69 19.75 -21.79 -46.61
C THR A 69 18.95 -22.39 -45.44
N LEU A 70 17.62 -22.20 -45.47
CA LEU A 70 16.67 -22.96 -44.66
C LEU A 70 15.82 -23.86 -45.57
N PRO A 71 15.56 -25.13 -45.20
CA PRO A 71 14.74 -26.02 -46.01
C PRO A 71 13.24 -25.70 -45.85
N HIS A 72 12.54 -25.54 -46.97
CA HIS A 72 11.09 -25.53 -46.99
C HIS A 72 10.53 -26.95 -46.87
N SER A 73 9.56 -27.14 -45.97
CA SER A 73 8.67 -28.31 -45.93
C SER A 73 7.24 -27.84 -45.68
N PRO A 74 6.27 -28.11 -46.58
CA PRO A 74 4.88 -27.75 -46.36
C PRO A 74 4.22 -28.68 -45.32
N LEU A 75 3.39 -28.11 -44.45
CA LEU A 75 2.59 -28.87 -43.47
C LEU A 75 1.54 -29.75 -44.18
N PRO A 76 1.34 -31.02 -43.79
CA PRO A 76 0.38 -31.90 -44.44
C PRO A 76 -1.07 -31.54 -44.11
N HIS A 77 -1.96 -31.73 -45.10
CA HIS A 77 -3.40 -31.42 -45.07
C HIS A 77 -4.26 -32.19 -44.03
N SER A 78 -3.64 -32.99 -43.15
CA SER A 78 -4.31 -33.74 -42.08
C SER A 78 -4.64 -32.87 -40.85
N ALA A 79 -3.79 -31.89 -40.50
CA ALA A 79 -3.98 -31.07 -39.29
C ALA A 79 -5.24 -30.20 -39.32
N LEU A 80 -5.55 -29.59 -40.48
CA LEU A 80 -6.73 -28.73 -40.66
C LEU A 80 -8.07 -29.47 -40.57
N ARG A 81 -8.10 -30.81 -40.79
CA ARG A 81 -9.32 -31.61 -40.64
C ARG A 81 -9.61 -32.04 -39.20
N SER A 82 -8.61 -31.95 -38.30
CA SER A 82 -8.80 -32.21 -36.87
C SER A 82 -9.43 -31.01 -36.17
N LEU A 83 -8.94 -29.80 -36.45
CA LEU A 83 -9.42 -28.57 -35.82
C LEU A 83 -10.90 -28.26 -36.17
N ALA A 84 -11.32 -28.53 -37.41
CA ALA A 84 -12.71 -28.36 -37.86
C ALA A 84 -13.71 -29.36 -37.25
N ARG A 85 -13.25 -30.38 -36.53
CA ARG A 85 -14.08 -31.42 -35.91
C ARG A 85 -14.32 -31.20 -34.40
N SER A 86 -13.58 -30.28 -33.77
CA SER A 86 -13.65 -30.03 -32.31
C SER A 86 -14.57 -28.86 -31.90
N LEU A 87 -15.29 -28.24 -32.83
CA LEU A 87 -16.17 -27.07 -32.58
C LEU A 87 -17.64 -27.30 -32.96
N ARG A 88 -18.15 -28.52 -32.71
CA ARG A 88 -19.58 -28.83 -32.79
C ARG A 88 -19.99 -29.74 -31.63
N GLU A 89 -20.15 -29.16 -30.44
CA GLU A 89 -20.99 -29.80 -29.43
C GLU A 89 -22.44 -29.86 -29.94
N THR A 90 -23.03 -31.06 -29.92
CA THR A 90 -24.41 -31.21 -30.38
C THR A 90 -25.40 -31.07 -29.22
N PRO A 91 -26.63 -30.53 -29.44
CA PRO A 91 -27.65 -30.43 -28.39
C PRO A 91 -28.08 -31.76 -27.75
N LYS A 92 -27.58 -32.90 -28.24
CA LYS A 92 -27.82 -34.24 -27.71
C LYS A 92 -26.84 -34.62 -26.60
N GLU A 93 -25.62 -34.07 -26.59
CA GLU A 93 -24.59 -34.34 -25.56
C GLU A 93 -24.88 -33.56 -24.28
N ALA A 94 -25.18 -32.26 -24.37
CA ALA A 94 -25.62 -31.45 -23.22
C ALA A 94 -26.88 -32.05 -22.53
N LYS A 95 -27.79 -32.66 -23.30
CA LYS A 95 -28.96 -33.40 -22.75
C LYS A 95 -28.58 -34.72 -22.08
N ARG A 96 -27.51 -35.40 -22.51
CA ARG A 96 -26.96 -36.59 -21.82
C ARG A 96 -26.24 -36.21 -20.54
N GLU A 97 -25.41 -35.16 -20.58
CA GLU A 97 -24.70 -34.63 -19.41
C GLU A 97 -25.67 -34.23 -18.29
N LYS A 98 -26.72 -33.45 -18.63
CA LYS A 98 -27.78 -33.03 -17.70
C LYS A 98 -28.61 -34.20 -17.14
N LYS A 99 -28.70 -35.33 -17.85
CA LYS A 99 -29.38 -36.56 -17.37
C LYS A 99 -28.47 -37.43 -16.50
N ARG A 100 -27.15 -37.37 -16.74
CA ARG A 100 -26.10 -38.05 -15.95
C ARG A 100 -25.88 -37.36 -14.59
N THR A 101 -25.86 -36.03 -14.56
CA THR A 101 -25.76 -35.27 -13.30
C THR A 101 -27.00 -35.44 -12.43
N ARG A 102 -28.21 -35.40 -13.00
CA ARG A 102 -29.46 -35.62 -12.23
C ARG A 102 -29.48 -37.00 -11.54
N ARG A 103 -29.15 -38.07 -12.27
CA ARG A 103 -29.01 -39.43 -11.70
C ARG A 103 -27.94 -39.58 -10.62
N LYS A 104 -26.95 -38.68 -10.56
CA LYS A 104 -25.90 -38.66 -9.53
C LYS A 104 -26.34 -37.89 -8.26
N TRP A 105 -27.32 -37.01 -8.37
CA TRP A 105 -27.99 -36.37 -7.23
C TRP A 105 -29.02 -37.30 -6.60
N ASP A 106 -29.79 -38.03 -7.43
CA ASP A 106 -30.81 -38.98 -6.98
C ASP A 106 -30.23 -40.23 -6.28
N SER A 107 -28.89 -40.40 -6.25
CA SER A 107 -28.20 -41.59 -5.72
C SER A 107 -27.41 -41.35 -4.42
N ILE A 108 -27.67 -40.25 -3.70
CA ILE A 108 -27.01 -39.95 -2.41
C ILE A 108 -27.93 -40.44 -1.27
N PRO A 109 -27.51 -41.44 -0.46
CA PRO A 109 -28.35 -41.96 0.61
C PRO A 109 -28.48 -40.96 1.77
N ASN A 110 -29.67 -40.89 2.35
CA ASN A 110 -30.01 -40.02 3.47
C ASN A 110 -29.33 -40.53 4.76
N ALA A 111 -28.41 -39.75 5.32
CA ALA A 111 -27.86 -39.95 6.67
C ALA A 111 -28.03 -38.64 7.46
N GLY A 112 -28.76 -38.71 8.59
CA GLY A 112 -29.23 -37.52 9.31
C GLY A 112 -28.19 -36.86 10.22
N GLY A 113 -28.42 -35.59 10.56
CA GLY A 113 -27.55 -34.83 11.48
C GLY A 113 -27.77 -33.32 11.47
N THR A 114 -28.91 -32.85 11.99
CA THR A 114 -29.13 -31.53 12.61
C THR A 114 -28.24 -30.34 12.19
N ALA A 115 -28.53 -29.71 11.04
CA ALA A 115 -28.00 -28.36 10.72
C ALA A 115 -28.92 -27.49 9.83
N LEU A 116 -30.14 -27.93 9.48
CA LEU A 116 -30.98 -27.26 8.47
C LEU A 116 -32.29 -26.53 8.92
N PRO A 117 -32.85 -26.69 10.15
CA PRO A 117 -34.10 -26.01 10.49
C PRO A 117 -33.95 -24.59 11.08
N PHE A 118 -32.72 -24.09 11.33
CA PHE A 118 -32.51 -22.72 11.82
C PHE A 118 -32.62 -21.66 10.72
N PHE A 119 -32.19 -21.98 9.49
CA PHE A 119 -32.21 -21.02 8.37
C PHE A 119 -33.61 -20.77 7.79
N PHE A 120 -34.52 -21.73 7.89
CA PHE A 120 -35.89 -21.58 7.36
C PHE A 120 -36.79 -20.69 8.25
N SER A 121 -36.49 -20.57 9.55
CA SER A 121 -37.36 -19.82 10.48
C SER A 121 -37.25 -18.29 10.40
N GLN A 122 -36.17 -17.73 9.81
CA GLN A 122 -36.02 -16.27 9.68
C GLN A 122 -36.44 -15.71 8.31
N VAL A 123 -36.60 -16.54 7.29
CA VAL A 123 -36.96 -16.07 5.93
C VAL A 123 -38.47 -15.85 5.77
N CYS A 124 -39.31 -16.47 6.59
CA CYS A 124 -40.77 -16.43 6.45
C CYS A 124 -41.50 -15.27 7.17
N ASN A 125 -40.79 -14.26 7.70
CA ASN A 125 -41.40 -13.14 8.46
C ASN A 125 -41.34 -11.77 7.77
N PHE A 126 -41.36 -11.74 6.43
CA PHE A 126 -41.55 -10.53 5.63
C PHE A 126 -42.84 -10.60 4.79
N GLN A 127 -43.99 -10.63 5.45
CA GLN A 127 -45.30 -10.66 4.78
C GLN A 127 -46.30 -9.52 5.08
N PRO A 128 -46.04 -8.55 6.00
CA PRO A 128 -46.88 -7.35 6.14
C PRO A 128 -46.16 -6.07 5.65
N LEU A 129 -45.71 -6.01 4.39
CA LEU A 129 -45.17 -4.77 3.80
C LEU A 129 -45.38 -4.58 2.28
N LEU A 130 -46.21 -5.44 1.66
CA LEU A 130 -46.54 -5.37 0.22
C LEU A 130 -47.98 -4.89 -0.07
N SER A 131 -48.73 -4.48 0.96
CA SER A 131 -50.15 -4.06 0.84
C SER A 131 -50.36 -2.62 0.34
N ASN A 132 -49.30 -1.81 0.20
CA ASN A 132 -49.40 -0.37 -0.11
C ASN A 132 -48.95 0.04 -1.52
N PHE A 133 -48.81 -0.90 -2.47
CA PHE A 133 -48.50 -0.60 -3.87
C PHE A 133 -49.72 -0.79 -4.79
N PRO A 134 -50.00 0.16 -5.71
CA PRO A 134 -51.12 0.04 -6.64
C PRO A 134 -50.92 -1.14 -7.60
N GLY A 135 -52.01 -1.83 -7.94
CA GLY A 135 -52.01 -3.21 -8.45
C GLY A 135 -51.14 -3.50 -9.67
N ARG A 136 -50.83 -2.51 -10.51
CA ARG A 136 -50.03 -2.69 -11.74
C ARG A 136 -48.55 -3.02 -11.51
N PHE A 137 -48.06 -2.98 -10.27
CA PHE A 137 -46.70 -3.41 -9.91
C PHE A 137 -46.62 -4.88 -9.46
N ARG A 138 -47.77 -5.53 -9.19
CA ARG A 138 -47.81 -6.91 -8.70
C ARG A 138 -47.58 -7.93 -9.82
N ASP A 139 -48.08 -7.64 -11.02
CA ASP A 139 -48.00 -8.54 -12.17
C ASP A 139 -46.59 -8.54 -12.80
N LEU A 140 -45.85 -7.42 -12.71
CA LEU A 140 -44.48 -7.33 -13.23
C LEU A 140 -43.44 -8.09 -12.39
N LEU A 141 -43.80 -8.52 -11.18
CA LEU A 141 -42.93 -9.30 -10.30
C LEU A 141 -43.21 -10.82 -10.36
N ALA A 142 -44.26 -11.23 -11.06
CA ALA A 142 -44.65 -12.64 -11.15
C ALA A 142 -43.83 -13.43 -12.19
N ASP A 143 -43.50 -12.84 -13.34
CA ASP A 143 -42.91 -13.58 -14.47
C ASP A 143 -41.36 -13.55 -14.53
N ASP A 144 -40.68 -12.55 -13.96
CA ASP A 144 -39.20 -12.40 -14.01
C ASP A 144 -38.50 -12.42 -12.63
N GLY A 145 -39.21 -12.80 -11.56
CA GLY A 145 -38.74 -12.70 -10.17
C GLY A 145 -37.52 -13.56 -9.79
N MET A 146 -37.13 -14.55 -10.61
CA MET A 146 -36.05 -15.50 -10.31
C MET A 146 -34.62 -14.98 -10.54
N LEU A 147 -34.43 -13.88 -11.27
CA LEU A 147 -33.10 -13.32 -11.56
C LEU A 147 -32.71 -12.11 -10.71
N PHE A 148 -33.66 -11.41 -10.09
CA PHE A 148 -33.38 -10.20 -9.30
C PHE A 148 -32.85 -10.48 -7.89
N VAL A 149 -33.31 -11.55 -7.23
CA VAL A 149 -32.88 -11.90 -5.86
C VAL A 149 -31.36 -12.18 -5.76
N PRO A 150 -30.72 -13.00 -6.62
CA PRO A 150 -29.26 -13.20 -6.55
C PRO A 150 -28.47 -11.95 -6.94
N LEU A 151 -29.02 -11.08 -7.82
CA LEU A 151 -28.39 -9.81 -8.18
C LEU A 151 -28.34 -8.86 -6.97
N VAL A 152 -29.44 -8.75 -6.22
CA VAL A 152 -29.52 -7.91 -5.01
C VAL A 152 -28.64 -8.47 -3.89
N LEU A 153 -28.62 -9.78 -3.64
CA LEU A 153 -27.69 -10.38 -2.66
C LEU A 153 -26.22 -10.18 -3.07
N GLY A 154 -25.88 -10.29 -4.35
CA GLY A 154 -24.51 -10.07 -4.85
C GLY A 154 -24.01 -8.63 -4.65
N VAL A 155 -24.90 -7.64 -4.75
CA VAL A 155 -24.60 -6.24 -4.44
C VAL A 155 -24.39 -6.00 -2.95
N PHE A 156 -25.16 -6.66 -2.06
CA PHE A 156 -24.94 -6.56 -0.62
C PHE A 156 -23.67 -7.29 -0.14
N PHE A 157 -23.25 -8.39 -0.78
CA PHE A 157 -22.01 -9.11 -0.43
C PHE A 157 -20.72 -8.47 -0.97
N SER A 158 -20.81 -7.52 -1.91
CA SER A 158 -19.64 -6.84 -2.49
C SER A 158 -19.23 -5.56 -1.73
N ALA A 159 -19.93 -5.21 -0.65
CA ALA A 159 -19.61 -4.08 0.21
C ALA A 159 -18.65 -4.44 1.37
N THR A 160 -17.67 -5.31 1.12
CA THR A 160 -16.48 -5.36 1.99
C THR A 160 -15.75 -4.01 1.84
N ALA A 161 -15.94 -3.11 2.79
CA ALA A 161 -15.14 -1.90 2.89
C ALA A 161 -13.66 -2.31 2.82
N SER A 162 -12.93 -1.79 1.82
CA SER A 162 -11.49 -2.05 1.70
C SER A 162 -10.86 -1.75 3.06
N PRO A 163 -10.07 -2.67 3.65
CA PRO A 163 -9.40 -2.40 4.91
C PRO A 163 -8.60 -1.09 4.79
N PRO A 164 -8.50 -0.32 5.90
CA PRO A 164 -7.91 1.02 5.86
C PRO A 164 -6.52 0.98 5.24
N ALA A 165 -6.19 2.02 4.46
CA ALA A 165 -4.96 2.09 3.66
C ALA A 165 -3.70 2.41 4.48
N VAL A 166 -3.65 1.87 5.70
CA VAL A 166 -2.52 1.90 6.61
C VAL A 166 -1.66 0.67 6.33
N GLY A 167 -0.47 0.93 5.81
CA GLY A 167 0.63 -0.03 5.88
C GLY A 167 1.41 0.11 7.17
N ILE A 168 2.37 -0.79 7.38
CA ILE A 168 3.31 -0.69 8.50
C ILE A 168 4.72 -1.04 8.07
N ASN A 169 5.71 -0.37 8.65
CA ASN A 169 7.11 -0.70 8.48
C ASN A 169 7.46 -1.87 9.40
N TYR A 170 7.82 -3.02 8.82
CA TYR A 170 8.35 -4.15 9.59
C TYR A 170 9.87 -4.06 9.57
N GLY A 171 10.40 -3.26 10.49
CA GLY A 171 11.84 -3.19 10.76
C GLY A 171 12.33 -4.45 11.46
N GLN A 172 13.58 -4.84 11.17
CA GLN A 172 14.21 -6.09 11.62
C GLN A 172 15.52 -5.87 12.38
N LEU A 173 15.86 -4.62 12.75
CA LEU A 173 17.07 -4.28 13.50
C LEU A 173 16.89 -4.53 15.00
N GLY A 174 16.61 -5.78 15.37
CA GLY A 174 16.57 -6.20 16.77
C GLY A 174 16.86 -7.69 16.97
N ASN A 175 17.60 -8.02 18.01
CA ASN A 175 18.01 -9.40 18.33
C ASN A 175 17.00 -10.17 19.20
N ASN A 176 15.84 -9.58 19.48
CA ASN A 176 14.80 -10.11 20.35
C ASN A 176 13.40 -10.11 19.70
N LEU A 177 13.33 -9.84 18.39
CA LEU A 177 12.09 -9.78 17.61
C LEU A 177 11.44 -11.16 17.46
N PRO A 178 10.10 -11.24 17.35
CA PRO A 178 9.41 -12.51 17.17
C PRO A 178 9.62 -13.07 15.76
N SER A 179 9.50 -14.40 15.60
CA SER A 179 9.63 -15.06 14.30
C SER A 179 8.58 -14.56 13.30
N PRO A 180 8.89 -14.53 11.98
CA PRO A 180 7.96 -14.03 10.98
C PRO A 180 6.57 -14.69 11.01
N ASP A 181 6.47 -15.99 11.32
CA ASP A 181 5.19 -16.69 11.47
C ASP A 181 4.31 -16.11 12.60
N ARG A 182 4.90 -15.71 13.72
CA ARG A 182 4.17 -15.01 14.80
C ARG A 182 3.75 -13.61 14.35
N VAL A 183 4.55 -12.95 13.50
CA VAL A 183 4.23 -11.63 12.95
C VAL A 183 3.06 -11.67 11.96
N VAL A 184 2.90 -12.74 11.18
CA VAL A 184 1.71 -12.96 10.34
C VAL A 184 0.42 -12.86 11.17
N GLY A 185 0.35 -13.59 12.28
CA GLY A 185 -0.81 -13.58 13.18
C GLY A 185 -1.05 -12.21 13.83
N LEU A 186 0.03 -11.53 14.25
CA LEU A 186 -0.05 -10.18 14.82
C LEU A 186 -0.63 -9.18 13.81
N LEU A 187 -0.11 -9.13 12.58
CA LEU A 187 -0.56 -8.18 11.56
C LEU A 187 -2.02 -8.43 11.13
N GLN A 188 -2.43 -9.69 11.05
CA GLN A 188 -3.83 -10.06 10.83
C GLN A 188 -4.74 -9.59 11.96
N SER A 189 -4.30 -9.67 13.23
CA SER A 189 -5.11 -9.25 14.38
C SER A 189 -5.41 -7.74 14.38
N ILE A 190 -4.54 -6.93 13.79
CA ILE A 190 -4.67 -5.46 13.68
C ILE A 190 -5.18 -4.97 12.32
N ASN A 191 -5.60 -5.89 11.44
CA ASN A 191 -6.17 -5.59 10.12
C ASN A 191 -5.26 -4.75 9.20
N VAL A 192 -3.93 -4.90 9.34
CA VAL A 192 -2.96 -4.27 8.43
C VAL A 192 -2.95 -5.03 7.10
N SER A 193 -3.04 -4.29 6.00
CA SER A 193 -3.12 -4.86 4.64
C SER A 193 -1.84 -4.69 3.82
N LYS A 194 -0.91 -3.82 4.26
CA LYS A 194 0.38 -3.56 3.57
C LYS A 194 1.56 -3.56 4.53
N VAL A 195 2.70 -4.08 4.10
CA VAL A 195 3.96 -4.08 4.85
C VAL A 195 5.09 -3.49 3.99
N LYS A 196 5.91 -2.60 4.56
CA LYS A 196 7.20 -2.18 3.98
C LYS A 196 8.33 -2.88 4.73
N LEU A 197 9.15 -3.64 4.00
CA LEU A 197 10.46 -4.12 4.42
C LEU A 197 11.55 -3.17 3.89
N TYR A 198 12.70 -3.16 4.57
CA TYR A 198 13.90 -2.40 4.17
C TYR A 198 14.83 -3.21 3.26
N ASP A 199 14.58 -4.52 3.17
CA ASP A 199 15.30 -5.49 2.36
C ASP A 199 14.28 -6.43 1.66
N SER A 200 14.74 -7.62 1.28
CA SER A 200 13.90 -8.69 0.73
C SER A 200 14.09 -10.01 1.49
N ASP A 201 13.99 -10.00 2.82
CA ASP A 201 14.20 -11.18 3.68
C ASP A 201 13.37 -12.41 3.21
N PRO A 202 14.01 -13.51 2.78
CA PRO A 202 13.33 -14.72 2.34
C PRO A 202 12.50 -15.40 3.43
N GLN A 203 12.90 -15.30 4.69
CA GLN A 203 12.17 -15.91 5.82
C GLN A 203 10.83 -15.20 6.01
N VAL A 204 10.83 -13.86 6.01
CA VAL A 204 9.60 -13.06 6.06
C VAL A 204 8.74 -13.34 4.84
N LEU A 205 9.28 -13.20 3.63
CA LEU A 205 8.49 -13.40 2.41
C LEU A 205 7.96 -14.83 2.25
N HIS A 206 8.56 -15.84 2.90
CA HIS A 206 8.02 -17.20 2.96
C HIS A 206 6.93 -17.40 4.02
N ALA A 207 7.04 -16.81 5.22
CA ALA A 207 6.01 -16.88 6.25
C ALA A 207 4.67 -16.28 5.79
N PHE A 208 4.72 -15.22 4.97
CA PHE A 208 3.53 -14.52 4.46
C PHE A 208 2.90 -15.15 3.20
N ARG A 209 3.33 -16.36 2.78
CA ARG A 209 2.73 -17.09 1.65
C ARG A 209 1.23 -17.31 1.85
N ASN A 210 0.47 -17.12 0.78
CA ASN A 210 -0.99 -17.24 0.71
C ASN A 210 -1.78 -16.27 1.64
N THR A 211 -1.11 -15.27 2.23
CA THR A 211 -1.81 -14.17 2.93
C THR A 211 -2.31 -13.12 1.93
N SER A 212 -3.26 -12.29 2.37
CA SER A 212 -3.75 -11.16 1.57
C SER A 212 -2.83 -9.93 1.61
N ILE A 213 -1.81 -9.94 2.49
CA ILE A 213 -0.93 -8.80 2.80
C ILE A 213 -0.02 -8.48 1.61
N GLU A 214 0.02 -7.20 1.26
CA GLU A 214 0.78 -6.63 0.16
C GLU A 214 2.16 -6.14 0.65
N PHE A 215 3.24 -6.46 -0.07
CA PHE A 215 4.61 -6.12 0.32
C PHE A 215 5.25 -5.06 -0.60
N VAL A 216 5.79 -4.02 0.03
CA VAL A 216 6.91 -3.23 -0.48
C VAL A 216 8.20 -3.87 0.05
N ILE A 217 9.14 -4.17 -0.83
CA ILE A 217 10.46 -4.72 -0.45
C ILE A 217 11.59 -3.75 -0.85
N GLY A 218 12.68 -3.78 -0.11
CA GLY A 218 13.84 -2.91 -0.32
C GLY A 218 14.98 -3.58 -1.07
N ILE A 219 15.65 -2.80 -1.92
CA ILE A 219 17.06 -2.98 -2.25
C ILE A 219 17.82 -2.04 -1.30
N PRO A 220 18.62 -2.56 -0.35
CA PRO A 220 19.40 -1.74 0.59
C PRO A 220 20.35 -0.78 -0.14
N ASN A 221 20.72 0.32 0.53
CA ASN A 221 21.64 1.34 -0.04
C ASN A 221 22.96 0.70 -0.54
N ASP A 222 23.55 -0.22 0.23
CA ASP A 222 24.78 -0.94 -0.11
C ASP A 222 24.67 -1.84 -1.38
N ASP A 223 23.43 -2.12 -1.84
CA ASP A 223 23.14 -2.89 -3.06
C ASP A 223 22.76 -2.03 -4.28
N VAL A 224 22.39 -0.76 -4.10
CA VAL A 224 21.95 0.13 -5.20
C VAL A 224 23.02 0.22 -6.29
N GLY A 225 24.30 0.38 -5.92
CA GLY A 225 25.42 0.39 -6.85
C GLY A 225 25.53 -0.90 -7.68
N LYS A 226 25.18 -2.07 -7.10
CA LYS A 226 25.20 -3.37 -7.79
C LYS A 226 24.09 -3.49 -8.83
N MET A 227 22.97 -2.80 -8.63
CA MET A 227 21.83 -2.79 -9.56
C MET A 227 22.04 -1.92 -10.81
N THR A 228 23.14 -1.15 -10.87
CA THR A 228 23.58 -0.47 -12.11
C THR A 228 24.04 -1.43 -13.20
N ASP A 229 24.32 -2.69 -12.84
CA ASP A 229 24.53 -3.81 -13.75
C ASP A 229 23.17 -4.48 -14.10
N PRO A 230 22.73 -4.47 -15.38
CA PRO A 230 21.44 -5.04 -15.80
C PRO A 230 21.31 -6.54 -15.51
N ALA A 231 22.41 -7.30 -15.54
CA ALA A 231 22.37 -8.75 -15.27
C ALA A 231 22.16 -9.01 -13.77
N LYS A 232 22.80 -8.21 -12.90
CA LYS A 232 22.56 -8.28 -11.44
C LYS A 232 21.16 -7.83 -11.07
N ALA A 233 20.64 -6.75 -11.66
CA ALA A 233 19.26 -6.31 -11.47
C ALA A 233 18.24 -7.38 -11.91
N TYR A 234 18.47 -8.03 -13.06
CA TYR A 234 17.64 -9.14 -13.52
C TYR A 234 17.69 -10.35 -12.58
N ALA A 235 18.88 -10.74 -12.12
CA ALA A 235 19.04 -11.83 -11.16
C ALA A 235 18.34 -11.52 -9.82
N TRP A 236 18.48 -10.29 -9.31
CA TRP A 236 17.84 -9.83 -8.08
C TRP A 236 16.31 -9.88 -8.19
N VAL A 237 15.71 -9.32 -9.25
CA VAL A 237 14.25 -9.36 -9.43
C VAL A 237 13.75 -10.80 -9.61
N LYS A 238 14.51 -11.67 -10.30
CA LYS A 238 14.17 -13.08 -10.43
C LYS A 238 14.16 -13.80 -9.07
N ALA A 239 15.18 -13.57 -8.24
CA ALA A 239 15.33 -14.21 -6.94
C ALA A 239 14.35 -13.66 -5.89
N ASN A 240 14.16 -12.33 -5.84
CA ASN A 240 13.52 -11.63 -4.73
C ASN A 240 12.07 -11.18 -5.02
N VAL A 241 11.61 -11.29 -6.26
CA VAL A 241 10.23 -10.95 -6.66
C VAL A 241 9.54 -12.12 -7.35
N LEU A 242 10.11 -12.62 -8.46
CA LEU A 242 9.46 -13.67 -9.25
C LEU A 242 9.30 -14.98 -8.47
N ALA A 243 10.28 -15.34 -7.64
CA ALA A 243 10.25 -16.58 -6.84
C ALA A 243 9.12 -16.63 -5.79
N TYR A 244 8.51 -15.48 -5.45
CA TYR A 244 7.47 -15.36 -4.42
C TYR A 244 6.08 -15.17 -5.00
N LEU A 245 5.96 -14.71 -6.25
CA LEU A 245 4.67 -14.45 -6.90
C LEU A 245 4.09 -15.74 -7.53
N PRO A 246 2.78 -16.01 -7.39
CA PRO A 246 1.76 -15.16 -6.77
C PRO A 246 1.53 -15.39 -5.26
N GLN A 247 2.22 -16.34 -4.62
CA GLN A 247 1.94 -16.78 -3.25
C GLN A 247 2.12 -15.67 -2.21
N THR A 248 3.16 -14.85 -2.32
CA THR A 248 3.39 -13.67 -1.47
C THR A 248 3.30 -12.42 -2.34
N ARG A 249 2.46 -11.45 -1.96
CA ARG A 249 2.02 -10.36 -2.83
C ARG A 249 2.98 -9.17 -2.82
N VAL A 250 4.17 -9.32 -3.41
CA VAL A 250 5.07 -8.19 -3.68
C VAL A 250 4.45 -7.28 -4.74
N SER A 251 4.28 -5.99 -4.45
CA SER A 251 3.68 -4.99 -5.35
C SER A 251 4.58 -3.79 -5.62
N CYS A 252 5.66 -3.62 -4.85
CA CYS A 252 6.55 -2.47 -4.98
C CYS A 252 7.97 -2.82 -4.54
N ILE A 253 8.96 -2.20 -5.21
CA ILE A 253 10.38 -2.28 -4.86
C ILE A 253 10.86 -0.85 -4.59
N THR A 254 11.42 -0.60 -3.39
CA THR A 254 12.16 0.62 -3.09
C THR A 254 13.65 0.41 -3.34
N VAL A 255 14.21 1.16 -4.29
CA VAL A 255 15.65 1.17 -4.58
C VAL A 255 16.33 2.18 -3.67
N GLY A 256 16.93 1.69 -2.58
CA GLY A 256 17.48 2.54 -1.52
C GLY A 256 16.42 3.27 -0.68
N ASN A 257 16.91 3.93 0.38
CA ASN A 257 16.13 4.72 1.32
C ASN A 257 16.94 5.97 1.71
N GLU A 258 16.34 7.15 1.58
CA GLU A 258 16.89 8.48 1.89
C GLU A 258 18.21 8.85 1.18
N VAL A 259 18.50 8.18 0.05
CA VAL A 259 19.74 8.31 -0.73
C VAL A 259 20.14 9.75 -1.04
N LEU A 260 19.19 10.58 -1.49
CA LEU A 260 19.44 11.98 -1.91
C LEU A 260 19.85 12.91 -0.76
N THR A 261 19.67 12.47 0.49
CA THR A 261 20.00 13.23 1.70
C THR A 261 21.17 12.64 2.48
N GLY A 262 21.79 11.58 1.95
CA GLY A 262 23.07 11.04 2.43
C GLY A 262 24.28 11.75 1.85
N ASN A 263 25.47 11.38 2.34
CA ASN A 263 26.74 12.00 1.94
C ASN A 263 27.50 11.24 0.83
N ASP A 264 26.92 10.17 0.28
CA ASP A 264 27.55 9.36 -0.78
C ASP A 264 27.11 9.82 -2.17
N SER A 265 27.94 10.64 -2.79
CA SER A 265 27.78 11.12 -4.17
C SER A 265 27.69 9.98 -5.20
N SER A 266 28.34 8.84 -4.96
CA SER A 266 28.29 7.70 -5.88
C SER A 266 26.95 6.98 -5.79
N LEU A 267 26.41 6.81 -4.58
CA LEU A 267 25.09 6.26 -4.34
C LEU A 267 23.99 7.11 -4.98
N ILE A 268 24.08 8.44 -4.85
CA ILE A 268 23.17 9.40 -5.50
C ILE A 268 23.21 9.26 -7.03
N GLN A 269 24.40 9.14 -7.63
CA GLN A 269 24.55 8.95 -9.07
C GLN A 269 24.03 7.59 -9.56
N ASN A 270 24.19 6.54 -8.74
CA ASN A 270 23.77 5.17 -9.07
C ASN A 270 22.24 4.94 -8.96
N LEU A 271 21.52 5.78 -8.21
CA LEU A 271 20.11 5.59 -7.88
C LEU A 271 19.20 5.42 -9.11
N VAL A 272 19.22 6.38 -10.05
CA VAL A 272 18.33 6.35 -11.22
C VAL A 272 18.70 5.22 -12.21
N PRO A 273 19.99 4.98 -12.56
CA PRO A 273 20.38 3.81 -13.34
C PRO A 273 19.94 2.48 -12.71
N ALA A 274 20.06 2.34 -11.38
CA ALA A 274 19.58 1.16 -10.65
C ALA A 274 18.05 0.98 -10.78
N MET A 275 17.26 2.04 -10.56
CA MET A 275 15.81 2.02 -10.73
C MET A 275 15.39 1.63 -12.16
N GLN A 276 16.10 2.15 -13.18
CA GLN A 276 15.87 1.81 -14.58
C GLN A 276 16.14 0.33 -14.87
N ASN A 277 17.24 -0.23 -14.39
CA ASN A 277 17.57 -1.64 -14.58
C ASN A 277 16.60 -2.59 -13.87
N VAL A 278 16.22 -2.28 -12.63
CA VAL A 278 15.21 -3.06 -11.87
C VAL A 278 13.85 -3.03 -12.60
N TYR A 279 13.44 -1.88 -13.12
CA TYR A 279 12.22 -1.78 -13.93
C TYR A 279 12.32 -2.53 -15.27
N ASN A 280 13.46 -2.47 -15.94
CA ASN A 280 13.71 -3.23 -17.17
C ASN A 280 13.69 -4.75 -16.92
N ALA A 281 14.23 -5.21 -15.78
CA ALA A 281 14.12 -6.60 -15.36
C ALA A 281 12.65 -7.02 -15.15
N LEU A 282 11.85 -6.20 -14.44
CA LEU A 282 10.41 -6.43 -14.30
C LEU A 282 9.67 -6.45 -15.64
N ARG A 283 10.04 -5.59 -16.61
CA ARG A 283 9.48 -5.62 -17.97
C ARG A 283 9.79 -6.92 -18.69
N THR A 284 11.05 -7.35 -18.68
CA THR A 284 11.50 -8.63 -19.29
C THR A 284 10.78 -9.83 -18.68
N LEU A 285 10.56 -9.81 -17.36
CA LEU A 285 9.82 -10.85 -16.62
C LEU A 285 8.28 -10.69 -16.69
N ARG A 286 7.77 -9.69 -17.43
CA ARG A 286 6.33 -9.37 -17.56
C ARG A 286 5.62 -9.06 -16.23
N LEU A 287 6.38 -8.54 -15.26
CA LEU A 287 5.93 -8.14 -13.92
C LEU A 287 5.68 -6.63 -13.77
N ALA A 288 6.11 -5.80 -14.73
CA ALA A 288 6.01 -4.32 -14.63
C ALA A 288 4.58 -3.77 -14.45
N ASN A 289 3.54 -4.52 -14.82
CA ASN A 289 2.13 -4.15 -14.59
C ASN A 289 1.59 -4.60 -13.21
N LYS A 290 2.42 -5.27 -12.40
CA LYS A 290 2.08 -5.83 -11.08
C LYS A 290 2.96 -5.27 -9.96
N VAL A 291 4.20 -4.92 -10.29
CA VAL A 291 5.22 -4.49 -9.33
C VAL A 291 5.76 -3.13 -9.78
N GLN A 292 5.61 -2.11 -8.93
CA GLN A 292 6.16 -0.77 -9.15
C GLN A 292 7.63 -0.69 -8.70
N VAL A 293 8.39 0.24 -9.26
CA VAL A 293 9.74 0.60 -8.80
C VAL A 293 9.74 2.05 -8.38
N THR A 294 10.26 2.34 -7.19
CA THR A 294 10.33 3.67 -6.60
C THR A 294 11.54 3.75 -5.66
N THR A 295 11.67 4.84 -4.90
CA THR A 295 12.63 5.03 -3.82
C THR A 295 12.01 5.96 -2.79
N ALA A 296 12.48 5.90 -1.53
CA ALA A 296 11.94 6.68 -0.43
C ALA A 296 12.85 7.86 -0.07
N HIS A 297 12.25 9.04 0.14
CA HIS A 297 12.97 10.29 0.38
C HIS A 297 12.67 10.87 1.77
N SER A 298 13.70 11.29 2.51
CA SER A 298 13.50 12.20 3.65
C SER A 298 12.90 13.51 3.16
N LEU A 299 12.04 14.16 3.94
CA LEU A 299 11.62 15.54 3.70
C LEU A 299 12.79 16.53 3.60
N ALA A 300 14.00 16.15 4.03
CA ALA A 300 15.23 16.92 3.85
C ALA A 300 15.69 17.10 2.38
N VAL A 301 14.95 16.54 1.40
CA VAL A 301 15.09 16.92 -0.02
C VAL A 301 14.51 18.31 -0.34
N LEU A 302 13.65 18.86 0.53
CA LEU A 302 13.04 20.18 0.37
C LEU A 302 13.97 21.30 0.87
N GLN A 303 13.98 22.42 0.15
CA GLN A 303 14.67 23.65 0.56
C GLN A 303 13.88 24.43 1.62
N SER A 304 12.56 24.39 1.49
CA SER A 304 11.56 25.01 2.35
C SER A 304 10.29 24.16 2.33
N SER A 305 9.54 24.13 3.43
CA SER A 305 8.27 23.42 3.54
C SER A 305 7.14 24.27 4.12
N TYR A 306 7.41 25.55 4.41
CA TYR A 306 6.45 26.51 4.93
C TYR A 306 6.59 27.88 4.23
N PRO A 307 5.49 28.51 3.78
CA PRO A 307 4.17 27.90 3.62
C PRO A 307 4.20 26.78 2.54
N PRO A 308 3.32 25.76 2.60
CA PRO A 308 3.37 24.61 1.69
C PRO A 308 3.32 24.97 0.20
N SER A 309 2.62 26.04 -0.17
CA SER A 309 2.52 26.52 -1.56
C SER A 309 3.84 26.99 -2.19
N THR A 310 4.82 27.43 -1.39
CA THR A 310 6.12 27.94 -1.86
C THR A 310 7.26 26.95 -1.65
N SER A 311 6.94 25.69 -1.36
CA SER A 311 7.94 24.64 -1.18
C SER A 311 8.63 24.32 -2.52
N SER A 312 9.95 24.17 -2.46
CA SER A 312 10.78 23.73 -3.58
C SER A 312 11.78 22.68 -3.10
N PHE A 313 12.34 21.92 -4.04
CA PHE A 313 13.47 21.05 -3.75
C PHE A 313 14.74 21.87 -3.51
N ARG A 314 15.66 21.29 -2.72
CA ARG A 314 17.02 21.78 -2.55
C ARG A 314 17.72 21.96 -3.89
N GLN A 315 18.33 23.13 -4.10
CA GLN A 315 18.94 23.50 -5.38
C GLN A 315 20.08 22.55 -5.79
N ASP A 316 20.84 22.03 -4.82
CA ASP A 316 21.91 21.05 -5.05
C ASP A 316 21.38 19.66 -5.46
N LEU A 317 20.13 19.35 -5.12
CA LEU A 317 19.46 18.09 -5.47
C LEU A 317 18.65 18.14 -6.78
N VAL A 318 18.38 19.32 -7.35
CA VAL A 318 17.59 19.47 -8.59
C VAL A 318 18.18 18.63 -9.75
N LYS A 319 19.51 18.59 -9.88
CA LYS A 319 20.20 17.84 -10.95
C LYS A 319 19.96 16.32 -10.86
N PRO A 320 20.17 15.63 -9.72
CA PRO A 320 19.80 14.22 -9.59
C PRO A 320 18.28 13.98 -9.49
N LEU A 321 17.47 14.94 -9.03
CA LEU A 321 16.01 14.78 -8.92
C LEU A 321 15.31 14.71 -10.28
N ARG A 322 15.60 15.60 -11.23
CA ARG A 322 14.90 15.61 -12.54
C ARG A 322 14.80 14.25 -13.24
N PRO A 323 15.89 13.50 -13.48
CA PRO A 323 15.79 12.18 -14.14
C PRO A 323 15.06 11.12 -13.29
N LEU A 324 14.97 11.32 -11.97
CA LEU A 324 14.18 10.51 -11.04
C LEU A 324 12.68 10.85 -11.14
N LEU A 325 12.31 12.13 -11.18
CA LEU A 325 10.93 12.58 -11.41
C LEU A 325 10.42 12.15 -12.80
N ASP A 326 11.26 12.25 -13.84
CA ASP A 326 10.98 11.69 -15.17
C ASP A 326 10.79 10.17 -15.15
N PHE A 327 11.50 9.44 -14.29
CA PHE A 327 11.30 8.01 -14.13
C PHE A 327 9.94 7.70 -13.49
N HIS A 328 9.56 8.41 -12.41
CA HIS A 328 8.24 8.26 -11.81
C HIS A 328 7.12 8.60 -12.81
N ALA A 329 7.26 9.69 -13.57
CA ALA A 329 6.28 10.13 -14.54
C ALA A 329 6.09 9.12 -15.69
N ARG A 330 7.18 8.52 -16.19
CA ARG A 330 7.14 7.50 -17.25
C ARG A 330 6.65 6.12 -16.79
N THR A 331 6.78 5.79 -15.50
CA THR A 331 6.40 4.48 -14.95
C THR A 331 5.08 4.49 -14.17
N GLY A 332 4.55 5.67 -13.85
CA GLY A 332 3.38 5.84 -12.98
C GLY A 332 3.62 5.41 -11.53
N SER A 333 4.89 5.33 -11.10
CA SER A 333 5.22 4.97 -9.71
C SER A 333 5.13 6.19 -8.78
N PRO A 334 4.75 6.00 -7.51
CA PRO A 334 4.61 7.10 -6.57
C PRO A 334 5.98 7.64 -6.14
N PHE A 335 6.04 8.94 -5.83
CA PHE A 335 7.14 9.55 -5.10
C PHE A 335 6.92 9.26 -3.60
N LEU A 336 7.79 8.46 -2.98
CA LEU A 336 7.62 8.07 -1.59
C LEU A 336 8.37 9.01 -0.64
N ILE A 337 7.71 9.42 0.44
CA ILE A 337 8.29 10.31 1.45
C ILE A 337 8.27 9.71 2.85
N ASN A 338 9.37 9.91 3.57
CA ASN A 338 9.51 9.67 5.00
C ASN A 338 9.26 11.02 5.70
N ALA A 339 8.10 11.16 6.36
CA ALA A 339 7.55 12.44 6.78
C ALA A 339 7.19 12.42 8.26
N TYR A 340 8.00 13.05 9.11
CA TYR A 340 7.89 12.96 10.57
C TYR A 340 7.63 14.35 11.20
N PRO A 341 6.39 14.69 11.57
CA PRO A 341 6.06 15.87 12.37
C PRO A 341 6.79 15.92 13.72
N PHE A 342 7.19 14.76 14.27
CA PHE A 342 7.99 14.65 15.49
C PHE A 342 9.26 15.52 15.43
N PHE A 343 10.06 15.47 14.37
CA PHE A 343 11.32 16.22 14.32
C PHE A 343 11.13 17.73 14.25
N ALA A 344 10.03 18.20 13.65
CA ALA A 344 9.70 19.62 13.64
C ALA A 344 9.35 20.12 15.05
N TYR A 345 8.56 19.33 15.80
CA TYR A 345 8.25 19.64 17.20
C TYR A 345 9.47 19.52 18.11
N MET A 346 10.29 18.48 17.94
CA MET A 346 11.53 18.29 18.71
C MET A 346 12.53 19.44 18.47
N GLY A 347 12.62 19.93 17.23
CA GLY A 347 13.52 21.03 16.85
C GLY A 347 13.06 22.41 17.32
N ASP A 348 11.74 22.65 17.42
CA ASP A 348 11.19 23.92 17.91
C ASP A 348 9.86 23.72 18.68
N PRO A 349 9.91 23.17 19.92
CA PRO A 349 8.72 22.88 20.71
C PRO A 349 8.05 24.15 21.28
N LYS A 350 8.63 25.33 21.05
CA LYS A 350 8.08 26.63 21.47
C LYS A 350 7.15 27.21 20.42
N ASN A 351 7.54 27.14 19.14
CA ASN A 351 6.77 27.72 18.04
C ASN A 351 5.92 26.68 17.28
N VAL A 352 6.23 25.39 17.39
CA VAL A 352 5.40 24.30 16.81
C VAL A 352 4.38 23.82 17.85
N PRO A 353 3.07 24.04 17.69
CA PRO A 353 2.07 23.59 18.65
C PRO A 353 1.99 22.06 18.68
N LEU A 354 2.03 21.46 19.87
CA LEU A 354 1.96 20.01 20.04
C LEU A 354 0.66 19.43 19.43
N ASP A 355 -0.47 20.11 19.61
CA ASP A 355 -1.76 19.66 19.07
C ASP A 355 -1.79 19.61 17.53
N TYR A 356 -1.09 20.54 16.85
CA TYR A 356 -0.97 20.59 15.40
C TYR A 356 -0.15 19.43 14.81
N VAL A 357 0.84 18.93 15.55
CA VAL A 357 1.63 17.76 15.13
C VAL A 357 1.01 16.43 15.58
N LEU A 358 0.13 16.42 16.59
CA LEU A 358 -0.58 15.22 17.08
C LEU A 358 -1.99 15.00 16.48
N PHE A 359 -2.39 15.79 15.48
CA PHE A 359 -3.74 15.78 14.89
C PHE A 359 -4.86 16.03 15.92
N GLN A 360 -4.58 16.81 16.97
CA GLN A 360 -5.58 17.23 17.97
C GLN A 360 -6.27 18.53 17.52
N PRO A 361 -7.43 18.89 18.10
CA PRO A 361 -8.07 20.18 17.83
C PRO A 361 -7.13 21.35 18.12
N ASN A 362 -6.86 22.17 17.12
CA ASN A 362 -5.95 23.32 17.20
C ASN A 362 -6.40 24.43 16.22
N ALA A 363 -5.74 25.59 16.23
CA ALA A 363 -6.07 26.71 15.36
C ALA A 363 -5.74 26.48 13.87
N GLY A 364 -4.97 25.43 13.56
CA GLY A 364 -4.44 25.12 12.24
C GLY A 364 -3.44 26.15 11.72
N ASN A 365 -3.03 25.99 10.47
CA ASN A 365 -2.24 26.96 9.72
C ASN A 365 -2.87 27.18 8.35
N THR A 366 -3.16 28.44 7.99
CA THR A 366 -3.66 28.79 6.67
C THR A 366 -2.51 29.26 5.79
N ASP A 367 -2.33 28.62 4.64
CA ASP A 367 -1.35 29.01 3.64
C ASP A 367 -1.75 30.37 3.02
N PRO A 368 -0.90 31.41 3.11
CA PRO A 368 -1.28 32.78 2.75
C PRO A 368 -1.42 33.02 1.25
N ASN A 369 -0.85 32.13 0.40
CA ASN A 369 -0.88 32.30 -1.05
C ASN A 369 -2.06 31.58 -1.70
N THR A 370 -2.52 30.50 -1.07
CA THR A 370 -3.57 29.62 -1.62
C THR A 370 -4.87 29.62 -0.80
N GLY A 371 -4.85 30.11 0.44
CA GLY A 371 -5.97 30.04 1.37
C GLY A 371 -6.25 28.62 1.90
N LEU A 372 -5.42 27.63 1.56
CA LEU A 372 -5.58 26.26 2.03
C LEU A 372 -5.30 26.18 3.52
N HIS A 373 -6.26 25.63 4.26
CA HIS A 373 -6.17 25.47 5.71
C HIS A 373 -5.72 24.06 6.09
N TYR A 374 -4.65 23.97 6.88
CA TYR A 374 -4.06 22.74 7.36
C TYR A 374 -4.36 22.58 8.85
N ASP A 375 -5.17 21.58 9.19
CA ASP A 375 -5.49 21.22 10.58
C ASP A 375 -4.38 20.39 11.26
N ASN A 376 -3.41 19.89 10.48
CA ASN A 376 -2.28 19.11 10.98
C ASN A 376 -1.02 19.26 10.11
N MET A 377 0.15 19.03 10.73
CA MET A 377 1.44 19.19 10.04
C MET A 377 1.70 18.15 8.93
N LEU A 378 1.24 16.90 9.06
CA LEU A 378 1.54 15.87 8.05
C LEU A 378 0.92 16.23 6.70
N PHE A 379 -0.30 16.79 6.70
CA PHE A 379 -0.95 17.28 5.48
C PHE A 379 -0.18 18.46 4.87
N ALA A 380 0.31 19.38 5.68
CA ALA A 380 1.16 20.48 5.21
C ALA A 380 2.48 19.99 4.60
N GLN A 381 3.10 18.96 5.19
CA GLN A 381 4.32 18.32 4.68
C GLN A 381 4.08 17.60 3.33
N ILE A 382 2.98 16.86 3.18
CA ILE A 382 2.62 16.19 1.91
C ILE A 382 2.35 17.23 0.81
N ASP A 383 1.62 18.30 1.13
CA ASP A 383 1.27 19.33 0.14
C ASP A 383 2.44 20.25 -0.20
N ALA A 384 3.43 20.40 0.70
CA ALA A 384 4.72 20.99 0.39
C ALA A 384 5.45 20.18 -0.68
N VAL A 385 5.54 18.85 -0.53
CA VAL A 385 6.13 17.96 -1.55
C VAL A 385 5.37 18.06 -2.87
N HIS A 386 4.02 18.10 -2.86
CA HIS A 386 3.25 18.33 -4.08
C HIS A 386 3.57 19.68 -4.75
N SER A 387 3.72 20.77 -4.00
CA SER A 387 4.11 22.06 -4.58
C SER A 387 5.53 22.05 -5.16
N ALA A 388 6.48 21.38 -4.49
CA ALA A 388 7.84 21.21 -5.02
C ALA A 388 7.88 20.38 -6.31
N LEU A 389 7.06 19.33 -6.41
CA LEU A 389 6.87 18.53 -7.63
C LEU A 389 6.23 19.37 -8.75
N GLU A 390 5.21 20.18 -8.44
CA GLU A 390 4.58 21.10 -9.38
C GLU A 390 5.55 22.19 -9.88
N ALA A 391 6.47 22.68 -9.04
CA ALA A 391 7.50 23.65 -9.41
C ALA A 391 8.54 23.10 -10.40
N GLU A 392 8.82 21.79 -10.36
CA GLU A 392 9.62 21.08 -11.38
C GLU A 392 8.76 20.55 -12.55
N GLY A 393 7.48 20.95 -12.64
CA GLY A 393 6.58 20.61 -13.76
C GLY A 393 5.85 19.26 -13.65
N HIS A 394 5.98 18.54 -12.54
CA HIS A 394 5.46 17.19 -12.34
C HIS A 394 4.11 17.13 -11.58
N HIS A 395 3.11 17.88 -12.06
CA HIS A 395 1.81 18.06 -11.40
C HIS A 395 1.04 16.77 -11.08
N ASN A 396 1.22 15.72 -11.90
CA ASN A 396 0.46 14.46 -11.82
C ASN A 396 1.14 13.36 -11.00
N LEU A 397 2.29 13.63 -10.37
CA LEU A 397 2.96 12.62 -9.54
C LEU A 397 2.22 12.42 -8.20
N THR A 398 1.91 11.15 -7.92
CA THR A 398 1.31 10.71 -6.65
C THR A 398 2.38 10.69 -5.57
N VAL A 399 2.12 11.37 -4.45
CA VAL A 399 2.93 11.26 -3.24
C VAL A 399 2.30 10.23 -2.31
N LYS A 400 3.11 9.39 -1.67
CA LYS A 400 2.67 8.49 -0.58
C LYS A 400 3.67 8.54 0.57
N VAL A 401 3.17 8.38 1.81
CA VAL A 401 4.04 8.41 2.99
C VAL A 401 4.57 7.00 3.24
N SER A 402 5.85 6.75 2.92
CA SER A 402 6.52 5.45 3.13
C SER A 402 6.95 5.21 4.56
N GLU A 403 7.05 6.26 5.37
CA GLU A 403 7.30 6.22 6.80
C GLU A 403 6.73 7.45 7.49
N THR A 404 6.04 7.24 8.60
CA THR A 404 5.80 8.28 9.60
C THR A 404 5.46 7.64 10.94
N GLY A 405 5.82 8.30 12.03
CA GLY A 405 5.60 7.77 13.38
C GLY A 405 6.05 8.74 14.46
N TRP A 406 5.97 8.29 15.70
CA TRP A 406 6.33 9.08 16.86
C TRP A 406 6.93 8.18 17.96
N PRO A 407 8.11 8.50 18.51
CA PRO A 407 8.80 7.65 19.47
C PRO A 407 8.15 7.71 20.85
N SER A 408 8.02 6.56 21.50
CA SER A 408 7.42 6.44 22.84
C SER A 408 8.38 6.77 23.99
N LYS A 409 9.67 6.88 23.72
CA LYS A 409 10.72 7.26 24.66
C LYS A 409 11.90 7.82 23.88
N GLY A 410 12.53 8.88 24.37
CA GLY A 410 13.76 9.44 23.79
C GLY A 410 14.77 9.83 24.87
N ASP A 411 15.88 10.43 24.42
CA ASP A 411 16.87 11.09 25.29
C ASP A 411 16.31 12.42 25.82
N ALA A 412 17.00 13.05 26.78
CA ALA A 412 16.51 14.26 27.46
C ALA A 412 16.24 15.45 26.52
N GLN A 413 16.92 15.49 25.38
CA GLN A 413 16.80 16.51 24.34
C GLN A 413 15.69 16.18 23.31
N GLU A 414 15.16 14.96 23.31
CA GLU A 414 14.14 14.49 22.36
C GLU A 414 12.73 14.85 22.85
N VAL A 415 12.51 16.16 23.02
CA VAL A 415 11.27 16.70 23.61
C VAL A 415 10.05 16.20 22.86
N GLY A 416 9.08 15.67 23.61
CA GLY A 416 7.85 15.10 23.07
C GLY A 416 7.89 13.58 22.86
N ALA A 417 9.04 12.91 22.93
CA ALA A 417 9.16 11.45 22.83
C ALA A 417 8.60 10.73 24.08
N THR A 418 7.27 10.57 24.14
CA THR A 418 6.55 9.97 25.28
C THR A 418 5.49 8.97 24.82
N PRO A 419 5.07 8.00 25.67
CA PRO A 419 4.04 7.04 25.29
C PRO A 419 2.67 7.69 25.03
N GLY A 420 2.39 8.80 25.71
CA GLY A 420 1.16 9.59 25.52
C GLY A 420 1.10 10.24 24.14
N ASN A 421 2.19 10.89 23.72
CA ASN A 421 2.29 11.53 22.41
C ASN A 421 2.36 10.48 21.28
N ALA A 422 3.11 9.39 21.47
CA ALA A 422 3.16 8.30 20.51
C ALA A 422 1.78 7.66 20.27
N ARG A 423 1.02 7.45 21.36
CA ARG A 423 -0.38 7.01 21.30
C ARG A 423 -1.28 8.00 20.55
N ALA A 424 -1.15 9.30 20.84
CA ALA A 424 -1.95 10.33 20.19
C ALA A 424 -1.65 10.40 18.69
N TYR A 425 -0.37 10.49 18.32
CA TYR A 425 0.08 10.57 16.92
C TYR A 425 -0.38 9.37 16.10
N ASN A 426 0.08 8.16 16.46
CA ASN A 426 -0.20 6.95 15.69
C ASN A 426 -1.69 6.58 15.73
N GLY A 427 -2.35 6.77 16.88
CA GLY A 427 -3.79 6.54 17.02
C GLY A 427 -4.66 7.49 16.18
N ASN A 428 -4.30 8.77 16.05
CA ASN A 428 -5.05 9.72 15.24
C ASN A 428 -4.71 9.59 13.74
N LEU A 429 -3.45 9.32 13.40
CA LEU A 429 -3.02 8.99 12.03
C LEU A 429 -3.82 7.82 11.46
N MET A 430 -3.93 6.71 12.20
CA MET A 430 -4.68 5.53 11.76
C MET A 430 -6.17 5.83 11.56
N LYS A 431 -6.79 6.67 12.41
CA LYS A 431 -8.18 7.12 12.23
C LYS A 431 -8.36 7.95 10.95
N ILE A 432 -7.44 8.89 10.68
CA ILE A 432 -7.50 9.78 9.50
C ILE A 432 -7.29 8.98 8.20
N ALA A 433 -6.33 8.04 8.19
CA ALA A 433 -6.13 7.13 7.08
C ALA A 433 -7.35 6.21 6.86
N ALA A 434 -7.99 5.72 7.92
CA ALA A 434 -9.21 4.92 7.83
C ALA A 434 -10.43 5.72 7.30
N GLN A 435 -10.50 7.02 7.58
CA GLN A 435 -11.48 7.93 6.97
C GLN A 435 -11.23 8.19 5.48
N ARG A 436 -10.09 7.74 4.92
CA ARG A 436 -9.65 8.00 3.54
C ARG A 436 -9.58 9.50 3.20
N LYS A 437 -9.35 10.35 4.21
CA LYS A 437 -9.21 11.80 4.07
C LYS A 437 -7.97 12.11 3.22
N GLY A 438 -8.12 12.98 2.22
CA GLY A 438 -7.00 13.57 1.48
C GLY A 438 -6.48 14.85 2.14
N THR A 439 -5.41 15.40 1.59
CA THR A 439 -4.84 16.68 2.03
C THR A 439 -5.62 17.88 1.46
N PRO A 440 -5.46 19.11 1.97
CA PRO A 440 -6.13 20.30 1.43
C PRO A 440 -5.89 20.54 -0.07
N LYS A 441 -4.67 20.30 -0.59
CA LYS A 441 -4.31 20.44 -2.01
C LYS A 441 -4.74 19.23 -2.86
N ARG A 442 -4.92 18.05 -2.25
CA ARG A 442 -5.36 16.80 -2.90
C ARG A 442 -6.50 16.11 -2.13
N PRO A 443 -7.67 16.75 -1.97
CA PRO A 443 -8.74 16.26 -1.08
C PRO A 443 -9.39 14.95 -1.57
N ASN A 444 -9.30 14.68 -2.87
CA ASN A 444 -9.84 13.47 -3.50
C ASN A 444 -8.84 12.30 -3.57
N SER A 445 -7.62 12.48 -3.06
CA SER A 445 -6.57 11.46 -2.99
C SER A 445 -6.44 10.97 -1.55
N PRO A 446 -6.93 9.78 -1.19
CA PRO A 446 -6.82 9.26 0.17
C PRO A 446 -5.37 9.15 0.63
N LEU A 447 -5.12 9.47 1.91
CA LEU A 447 -3.83 9.22 2.54
C LEU A 447 -3.45 7.73 2.48
N GLU A 448 -2.44 7.39 1.68
CA GLU A 448 -1.71 6.13 1.78
C GLU A 448 -0.44 6.34 2.61
N VAL A 449 -0.34 5.62 3.73
CA VAL A 449 0.70 5.81 4.74
C VAL A 449 1.18 4.49 5.31
N TYR A 450 2.49 4.38 5.56
CA TYR A 450 3.09 3.31 6.37
C TYR A 450 3.51 3.86 7.73
N VAL A 451 3.04 3.20 8.80
CA VAL A 451 3.40 3.56 10.18
C VAL A 451 4.77 3.00 10.53
N PHE A 452 5.68 3.89 10.94
CA PHE A 452 6.99 3.57 11.47
C PHE A 452 6.92 3.48 13.00
N ALA A 453 7.04 2.31 13.63
CA ALA A 453 7.23 0.97 13.05
C ALA A 453 6.41 -0.10 13.79
N LEU A 454 6.44 -1.33 13.31
CA LEU A 454 5.76 -2.45 13.96
C LEU A 454 6.34 -2.73 15.36
N PHE A 455 7.66 -2.82 15.48
CA PHE A 455 8.35 -3.19 16.72
C PHE A 455 9.35 -2.13 17.20
N ASN A 456 9.65 -2.16 18.50
CA ASN A 456 10.83 -1.50 19.06
C ASN A 456 12.10 -2.28 18.65
N GLU A 457 12.93 -1.67 17.82
CA GLU A 457 14.14 -2.26 17.24
C GLU A 457 15.37 -1.93 18.10
N ASN A 458 15.74 -2.85 19.00
CA ASN A 458 16.75 -2.58 20.03
C ASN A 458 18.19 -2.43 19.51
N MET A 459 18.48 -2.79 18.26
CA MET A 459 19.80 -2.62 17.63
C MET A 459 19.91 -1.37 16.74
N LYS A 460 18.86 -0.53 16.62
CA LYS A 460 18.98 0.73 15.88
C LYS A 460 20.01 1.67 16.52
N PRO A 461 21.00 2.17 15.75
CA PRO A 461 21.98 3.15 16.22
C PRO A 461 21.33 4.53 16.44
N GLY A 462 22.10 5.49 16.97
CA GLY A 462 21.64 6.86 17.16
C GLY A 462 20.93 7.09 18.51
N PRO A 463 20.07 8.12 18.63
CA PRO A 463 19.45 8.52 19.89
C PRO A 463 18.38 7.52 20.36
N THR A 464 17.91 7.67 21.60
CA THR A 464 17.00 6.69 22.22
C THR A 464 15.64 6.57 21.53
N SER A 465 15.15 7.62 20.87
CA SER A 465 13.94 7.56 20.04
C SER A 465 13.95 6.42 19.02
N GLU A 466 15.08 6.22 18.34
CA GLU A 466 15.26 5.23 17.26
C GLU A 466 14.89 3.81 17.70
N ARG A 467 15.08 3.48 18.98
CA ARG A 467 14.82 2.16 19.57
C ARG A 467 13.38 2.01 20.11
N ASN A 468 12.54 3.06 20.00
CA ASN A 468 11.26 3.20 20.71
C ASN A 468 10.07 3.68 19.83
N TYR A 469 10.17 3.57 18.50
CA TYR A 469 9.09 3.89 17.55
C TYR A 469 7.98 2.83 17.41
N GLY A 470 8.21 1.61 17.94
CA GLY A 470 7.32 0.48 17.73
C GLY A 470 5.93 0.66 18.31
N LEU A 471 4.89 0.30 17.53
CA LEU A 471 3.54 0.07 18.06
C LEU A 471 3.53 -1.08 19.09
N PHE A 472 4.40 -2.07 18.91
CA PHE A 472 4.58 -3.23 19.78
C PHE A 472 5.99 -3.33 20.33
N LYS A 473 6.11 -3.97 21.49
CA LYS A 473 7.37 -4.47 22.02
C LYS A 473 7.70 -5.82 21.35
N PRO A 474 8.96 -6.29 21.44
CA PRO A 474 9.37 -7.55 20.80
C PRO A 474 8.65 -8.81 21.31
N ASP A 475 8.05 -8.77 22.51
CA ASP A 475 7.19 -9.86 23.02
C ASP A 475 5.81 -9.97 22.32
N GLY A 476 5.43 -8.94 21.55
CA GLY A 476 4.12 -8.80 20.91
C GLY A 476 3.10 -8.02 21.74
N THR A 477 3.46 -7.50 22.93
CA THR A 477 2.59 -6.61 23.71
C THR A 477 2.62 -5.19 23.13
N PRO A 478 1.50 -4.43 23.18
CA PRO A 478 1.51 -3.04 22.73
C PRO A 478 2.50 -2.18 23.54
N SER A 479 3.25 -1.32 22.85
CA SER A 479 4.05 -0.27 23.49
C SER A 479 3.15 0.76 24.17
N TYR A 480 1.97 1.02 23.59
CA TYR A 480 0.94 1.93 24.08
C TYR A 480 -0.41 1.63 23.41
N ALA A 481 -1.52 1.96 24.08
CA ALA A 481 -2.86 1.57 23.65
C ALA A 481 -3.43 2.47 22.52
N VAL A 482 -3.08 2.16 21.27
CA VAL A 482 -3.53 2.87 20.05
C VAL A 482 -5.02 2.69 19.69
N GLY A 483 -5.77 1.87 20.42
CA GLY A 483 -7.20 1.63 20.15
C GLY A 483 -7.47 0.64 19.00
N LEU A 484 -6.47 -0.16 18.63
CA LEU A 484 -6.68 -1.41 17.89
C LEU A 484 -7.33 -2.40 18.87
N ASP A 485 -8.48 -2.99 18.51
CA ASP A 485 -9.33 -3.73 19.45
C ASP A 485 -8.60 -4.89 20.15
N SER A 486 -8.16 -4.64 21.38
CA SER A 486 -7.44 -5.61 22.22
C SER A 486 -8.25 -6.87 22.54
N ALA A 487 -9.58 -6.83 22.29
CA ALA A 487 -10.51 -7.93 22.51
C ALA A 487 -10.23 -9.19 21.68
N ARG A 488 -9.32 -9.14 20.68
CA ARG A 488 -8.85 -10.31 19.91
C ARG A 488 -7.49 -10.86 20.34
N LEU A 489 -6.78 -10.18 21.25
CA LEU A 489 -5.44 -10.60 21.72
C LEU A 489 -5.50 -11.56 22.93
N GLY A 490 -6.70 -11.87 23.45
CA GLY A 490 -6.90 -12.74 24.60
C GLY A 490 -7.38 -14.16 24.24
N SER A 491 -6.44 -15.07 23.97
CA SER A 491 -6.56 -16.54 24.25
C SER A 491 -5.39 -17.39 23.69
N ALA A 492 -4.25 -16.80 23.35
CA ALA A 492 -3.03 -17.57 23.07
C ALA A 492 -2.24 -17.82 24.36
N SER A 493 -2.68 -18.81 25.15
CA SER A 493 -1.84 -19.36 26.22
C SER A 493 -0.57 -19.96 25.61
N PRO A 494 0.63 -19.71 26.16
CA PRO A 494 1.82 -20.41 25.72
C PRO A 494 1.65 -21.91 26.01
N PRO A 495 2.08 -22.82 25.12
CA PRO A 495 2.21 -24.22 25.48
C PRO A 495 3.19 -24.34 26.65
N ALA A 496 2.83 -25.14 27.65
CA ALA A 496 3.63 -25.28 28.86
C ALA A 496 5.03 -25.82 28.53
N ASP A 497 6.05 -25.15 29.07
CA ASP A 497 7.45 -25.52 28.93
C ASP A 497 7.70 -26.88 29.61
N GLN A 498 8.04 -27.91 28.82
CA GLN A 498 8.42 -29.21 29.38
C GLN A 498 9.87 -29.15 29.81
N SER A 499 10.07 -29.00 31.12
CA SER A 499 11.39 -29.01 31.74
C SER A 499 12.16 -30.30 31.39
N PRO A 500 13.40 -30.22 30.90
CA PRO A 500 14.19 -31.42 30.62
C PRO A 500 14.61 -32.11 31.93
N THR A 501 14.19 -33.36 32.11
CA THR A 501 14.66 -34.22 33.19
C THR A 501 16.16 -34.51 33.05
N PRO A 502 16.94 -34.53 34.15
CA PRO A 502 18.39 -34.68 34.08
C PRO A 502 18.80 -36.11 33.71
N PHE A 503 19.38 -36.30 32.53
CA PHE A 503 20.12 -37.52 32.21
C PHE A 503 21.55 -37.42 32.71
N ASN A 504 21.86 -38.24 33.71
CA ASN A 504 23.18 -38.37 34.30
C ASN A 504 24.01 -39.41 33.54
N THR A 505 25.05 -38.99 32.84
CA THR A 505 26.14 -39.88 32.38
C THR A 505 27.47 -39.16 32.44
N SER A 506 28.27 -39.50 33.44
CA SER A 506 29.66 -39.07 33.60
C SER A 506 30.57 -39.72 32.55
N VAL A 507 31.37 -38.93 31.84
CA VAL A 507 32.60 -39.41 31.17
C VAL A 507 33.72 -38.40 31.41
N VAL A 508 34.94 -38.92 31.63
CA VAL A 508 36.11 -38.22 32.17
C VAL A 508 36.85 -37.39 31.10
N LEU A 509 37.33 -36.21 31.50
CA LEU A 509 38.27 -35.38 30.73
C LEU A 509 39.73 -35.79 31.01
N PRO A 510 40.60 -35.91 29.97
CA PRO A 510 42.04 -35.77 30.10
C PRO A 510 42.52 -34.32 29.81
N PRO A 511 43.74 -33.93 30.25
CA PRO A 511 44.08 -32.52 30.49
C PRO A 511 44.69 -31.75 29.31
N THR A 512 44.67 -30.42 29.46
CA THR A 512 45.22 -29.35 28.60
C THR A 512 46.72 -29.44 28.27
N GLN A 513 47.08 -28.98 27.06
CA GLN A 513 48.22 -28.05 26.85
C GLN A 513 48.02 -27.18 25.57
N PRO A 514 48.70 -26.02 25.43
CA PRO A 514 48.38 -25.00 24.42
C PRO A 514 49.40 -24.88 23.26
N ALA A 515 48.96 -24.49 22.05
CA ALA A 515 49.76 -23.68 21.10
C ALA A 515 48.98 -23.18 19.85
N THR A 516 49.22 -21.91 19.50
CA THR A 516 49.34 -21.35 18.12
C THR A 516 48.29 -21.62 17.02
N GLY A 517 47.48 -20.59 16.74
CA GLY A 517 47.57 -19.86 15.47
C GLY A 517 46.99 -20.45 14.18
N ALA A 518 45.76 -20.04 13.83
CA ALA A 518 45.31 -19.96 12.44
C ALA A 518 44.35 -18.78 12.24
N LYS A 519 44.63 -17.91 11.25
CA LYS A 519 43.69 -16.86 10.82
C LYS A 519 42.60 -17.50 9.97
N SER A 520 41.33 -17.21 10.26
CA SER A 520 40.25 -17.31 9.28
C SER A 520 39.39 -16.05 9.37
N ALA A 521 39.20 -15.38 8.24
CA ALA A 521 38.48 -14.12 8.18
C ALA A 521 36.98 -14.39 8.05
N ASN A 522 36.20 -13.87 9.00
CA ASN A 522 34.74 -13.89 8.93
C ASN A 522 34.23 -12.44 8.91
N SER A 523 34.18 -11.84 7.72
CA SER A 523 33.74 -10.46 7.52
C SER A 523 32.23 -10.39 7.32
N SER A 524 31.47 -10.49 8.41
CA SER A 524 30.04 -10.11 8.43
C SER A 524 29.92 -8.61 8.66
N SER A 525 30.02 -7.82 7.59
CA SER A 525 29.76 -6.38 7.63
C SER A 525 28.27 -6.13 7.86
N ALA A 526 27.93 -5.49 8.99
CA ALA A 526 26.58 -4.97 9.22
C ALA A 526 26.25 -3.87 8.18
N PRO A 527 25.01 -3.77 7.70
CA PRO A 527 24.62 -2.79 6.69
C PRO A 527 24.69 -1.35 7.23
N SER A 528 24.97 -0.41 6.34
CA SER A 528 25.16 1.01 6.66
C SER A 528 23.82 1.72 6.96
N VAL A 529 23.30 1.59 8.19
CA VAL A 529 22.01 2.21 8.57
C VAL A 529 22.20 3.70 8.88
N THR A 530 21.71 4.55 7.98
CA THR A 530 21.54 5.99 8.22
C THR A 530 20.55 6.23 9.35
N SER A 531 20.96 7.00 10.36
CA SER A 531 20.03 7.63 11.32
C SER A 531 18.98 8.46 10.59
N VAL A 532 17.72 8.44 11.05
CA VAL A 532 16.65 9.23 10.42
C VAL A 532 17.05 10.72 10.45
N SER A 533 17.25 11.29 9.26
CA SER A 533 17.92 12.60 9.13
C SER A 533 16.90 13.73 9.16
N SER A 534 17.03 14.62 10.15
CA SER A 534 16.12 15.73 10.42
C SER A 534 16.47 16.97 9.61
N ALA A 535 15.54 17.42 8.76
CA ALA A 535 15.54 18.79 8.25
C ALA A 535 14.85 19.73 9.26
N VAL A 536 15.53 20.83 9.57
CA VAL A 536 14.95 21.93 10.35
C VAL A 536 13.87 22.62 9.52
N VAL A 537 12.61 22.46 9.92
CA VAL A 537 11.51 23.28 9.39
C VAL A 537 11.70 24.70 9.89
N ARG A 538 12.19 25.60 9.01
CA ARG A 538 12.37 27.01 9.35
C ARG A 538 11.03 27.74 9.28
N PHE A 539 10.41 27.94 10.44
CA PHE A 539 9.29 28.88 10.58
C PHE A 539 9.80 30.33 10.63
N PRO A 540 9.14 31.29 9.95
CA PRO A 540 9.46 32.70 10.10
C PRO A 540 9.14 33.13 11.54
N HIS A 541 10.11 33.77 12.20
CA HIS A 541 9.86 34.39 13.51
C HIS A 541 8.87 35.55 13.34
N SER A 542 7.92 35.69 14.26
CA SER A 542 7.03 36.86 14.29
C SER A 542 7.85 38.12 14.60
N SER A 543 8.09 38.94 13.59
CA SER A 543 8.80 40.21 13.73
C SER A 543 7.90 41.22 14.45
N SER A 544 7.97 41.25 15.78
CA SER A 544 7.43 42.35 16.58
C SER A 544 8.19 43.62 16.28
N SER A 545 7.47 44.65 15.83
CA SER A 545 8.04 45.94 15.46
C SER A 545 8.72 46.63 16.64
N SER A 546 10.03 46.87 16.54
CA SER A 546 10.77 47.78 17.41
C SER A 546 11.37 48.91 16.58
N CYS A 547 10.96 50.13 16.89
CA CYS A 547 11.30 51.35 16.16
C CYS A 547 12.82 51.63 16.20
N LEU A 548 13.39 52.15 15.11
CA LEU A 548 14.72 52.74 15.14
C LEU A 548 14.72 53.95 16.08
N LEU A 549 15.58 53.94 17.10
CA LEU A 549 16.09 55.15 17.72
C LEU A 549 17.60 55.22 17.49
N ARG A 550 18.01 56.31 16.84
CA ARG A 550 19.33 56.53 16.25
C ARG A 550 20.07 57.59 17.08
N SER A 551 21.22 57.26 17.66
CA SER A 551 22.26 58.27 17.88
C SER A 551 23.64 57.67 18.17
N LYS A 552 24.63 58.22 17.46
CA LYS A 552 26.09 58.10 17.64
C LYS A 552 26.69 56.72 17.34
#